data_AF-A0A6L7YJN5-F1
#
_entry.id   AF-A0A6L7YJN5-F1
#
_cell.length_a   1.000
_cell.length_b   1.000
_cell.length_c   1.000
_cell.angle_alpha   90.00
_cell.angle_beta   90.00
_cell.angle_gamma   90.00
#
_symmetry.space_group_name_H-M   'P 1'
#
loop_
_entity.id
_entity.type
_entity.pdbx_description
1 polymer ?
#
loop_
_entity_poly.entity_id
_entity_poly.type
_entity_poly.pdbx_seq_one_letter_code
_entity_poly.pdbx_strand_id
1 'polypeptide(L)'
;MRRLSAKRCIVDRQLIISVIGESNARPHIAALAEQIGRELAERGVIIVCGGLGGVMEAACKGAKSAGGTTIGILPGDNPLSGNDYIDIPIITG
;
A
#
# COMPACT_ATOMS: atom_id res chain seq x y z
N MET A 1 8.20 29.82 14.16
CA MET A 1 6.76 30.13 14.07
C MET A 1 6.03 28.92 13.46
N ARG A 2 5.46 28.04 14.29
CA ARG A 2 4.60 26.93 13.83
C ARG A 2 3.15 27.41 13.92
N ARG A 3 2.47 27.59 12.78
CA ARG A 3 1.02 27.84 12.76
C ARG A 3 0.29 26.52 13.03
N LEU A 4 -0.57 26.54 14.03
CA LEU A 4 -1.58 25.51 14.31
C LEU A 4 -2.69 25.61 13.27
N SER A 5 -3.10 24.48 12.67
CA SER A 5 -4.38 24.34 11.96
C SER A 5 -5.03 23.03 12.38
N ALA A 6 -6.35 23.07 12.54
CA ALA A 6 -7.16 22.21 13.38
C ALA A 6 -7.22 20.73 12.96
N LYS A 7 -7.38 19.84 13.95
CA LYS A 7 -7.52 18.36 13.92
C LYS A 7 -6.23 17.55 13.81
N ARG A 8 -5.43 17.54 14.88
CA ARG A 8 -4.32 16.58 15.08
C ARG A 8 -4.62 15.68 16.28
N CYS A 9 -5.59 14.78 16.11
CA CYS A 9 -6.00 13.81 17.12
C CYS A 9 -5.97 12.37 16.57
N ILE A 10 -4.91 12.03 15.83
CA ILE A 10 -4.34 10.69 15.62
C ILE A 10 -2.83 10.97 15.55
N VAL A 11 -2.16 10.85 16.68
CA VAL A 11 -0.96 11.61 17.05
C VAL A 11 0.33 10.93 16.57
N ASP A 12 1.23 11.66 15.90
CA ASP A 12 2.65 11.38 15.59
C ASP A 12 3.07 9.98 15.10
N ARG A 13 2.14 9.06 14.84
CA ARG A 13 2.41 7.72 14.30
C ARG A 13 2.14 7.70 12.82
N GLN A 14 3.05 7.06 12.09
CA GLN A 14 2.88 6.79 10.68
C GLN A 14 1.64 5.90 10.48
N LEU A 15 0.73 6.34 9.62
CA LEU A 15 -0.50 5.60 9.35
C LEU A 15 -0.20 4.39 8.47
N ILE A 16 -0.83 3.26 8.80
CA ILE A 16 -0.76 2.03 8.02
C ILE A 16 -2.19 1.71 7.58
N ILE A 17 -2.43 1.66 6.27
CA ILE A 17 -3.76 1.40 5.70
C ILE A 17 -3.71 0.15 4.84
N SER A 18 -4.69 -0.74 5.06
CA SER A 18 -4.82 -1.93 4.25
C SER A 18 -5.60 -1.66 2.96
N VAL A 19 -5.04 -2.07 1.83
CA VAL A 19 -5.73 -2.07 0.54
C VAL A 19 -5.96 -3.52 0.10
N ILE A 20 -7.22 -3.89 -0.06
CA ILE A 20 -7.67 -5.23 -0.43
C ILE A 20 -8.57 -5.18 -1.66
N GLY A 21 -8.58 -6.26 -2.44
CA GLY A 21 -9.46 -6.38 -3.60
C GLY A 21 -9.20 -7.63 -4.43
N GLU A 22 -9.82 -7.69 -5.60
CA GLU A 22 -9.73 -8.83 -6.53
C GLU A 22 -8.27 -9.09 -6.97
N SER A 23 -7.89 -10.38 -7.04
CA SER A 23 -6.56 -10.84 -7.47
C SER A 23 -6.32 -10.68 -8.97
N ASN A 24 -7.40 -10.54 -9.75
CA ASN A 24 -7.35 -10.21 -11.17
C ASN A 24 -8.28 -9.02 -11.41
N ALA A 25 -7.73 -7.82 -11.37
CA ALA A 25 -8.50 -6.59 -11.43
C ALA A 25 -8.85 -6.17 -12.85
N ARG A 26 -10.09 -5.71 -13.06
CA ARG A 26 -10.46 -5.08 -14.34
C ARG A 26 -9.63 -3.81 -14.56
N PRO A 27 -9.30 -3.42 -15.80
CA PRO A 27 -8.40 -2.30 -16.07
C PRO A 27 -8.76 -0.99 -15.35
N HIS A 28 -10.05 -0.64 -15.29
CA HIS A 28 -10.49 0.58 -14.60
C HIS A 28 -10.37 0.47 -13.06
N ILE A 29 -10.53 -0.73 -12.50
CA ILE A 29 -10.35 -0.99 -11.07
C ILE A 29 -8.85 -0.93 -10.71
N ALA A 30 -8.00 -1.53 -11.54
CA ALA A 30 -6.55 -1.46 -11.38
C ALA A 30 -6.06 0.00 -11.45
N ALA A 31 -6.52 0.78 -12.42
CA ALA A 31 -6.18 2.20 -12.53
C ALA A 31 -6.62 3.01 -11.30
N LEU A 32 -7.82 2.74 -10.76
CA LEU A 32 -8.29 3.37 -9.54
C LEU A 32 -7.45 2.96 -8.32
N ALA A 33 -7.10 1.68 -8.20
CA ALA A 33 -6.23 1.18 -7.13
C ALA A 33 -4.83 1.82 -7.18
N GLU A 34 -4.26 1.98 -8.37
CA GLU A 34 -2.99 2.69 -8.58
C GLU A 34 -3.09 4.16 -8.15
N GLN A 35 -4.19 4.85 -8.49
CA GLN A 35 -4.43 6.22 -8.01
C GLN A 35 -4.55 6.29 -6.47
N ILE A 36 -5.31 5.38 -5.86
CA ILE A 36 -5.43 5.30 -4.39
C ILE A 36 -4.05 5.09 -3.76
N GLY A 37 -3.25 4.16 -4.31
CA GLY A 37 -1.91 3.87 -3.82
C GLY A 37 -1.00 5.10 -3.82
N ARG A 38 -1.02 5.86 -4.91
CA ARG A 38 -0.26 7.11 -5.04
C ARG A 38 -0.70 8.16 -4.03
N GLU A 39 -2.01 8.41 -3.90
CA GLU A 39 -2.56 9.43 -2.98
C GLU A 39 -2.25 9.11 -1.51
N LEU A 40 -2.27 7.83 -1.13
CA LEU A 40 -1.89 7.37 0.21
C LEU A 40 -0.41 7.65 0.47
N ALA A 41 0.47 7.29 -0.47
CA ALA A 41 1.91 7.51 -0.35
C ALA A 41 2.28 8.99 -0.25
N GLU A 42 1.65 9.87 -1.05
CA GLU A 42 1.85 11.32 -0.98
C GLU A 42 1.47 11.93 0.39
N ARG A 43 0.62 11.24 1.16
CA ARG A 43 0.24 11.62 2.53
C ARG A 43 1.10 10.97 3.61
N GLY A 44 2.15 10.25 3.23
CA GLY A 44 3.06 9.55 4.14
C GLY A 44 2.47 8.28 4.75
N VAL A 45 1.43 7.70 4.14
CA VAL A 45 0.81 6.46 4.60
C VAL A 45 1.60 5.25 4.08
N ILE A 46 1.82 4.26 4.95
CA ILE A 46 2.34 2.94 4.57
C ILE A 46 1.17 2.07 4.11
N ILE A 47 1.31 1.41 2.96
CA ILE A 47 0.31 0.45 2.49
C ILE A 47 0.63 -0.93 3.04
N VAL A 48 -0.38 -1.64 3.54
CA VAL A 48 -0.31 -3.08 3.83
C VAL A 48 -1.31 -3.85 2.98
N CYS A 49 -0.93 -4.98 2.39
CA CYS A 49 -1.82 -5.79 1.57
C CYS A 49 -1.41 -7.27 1.59
N GLY A 50 -2.15 -8.12 0.88
CA GLY A 50 -1.79 -9.53 0.67
C GLY A 50 -0.64 -9.76 -0.34
N GLY A 51 -0.14 -8.68 -0.96
CA GLY A 51 1.11 -8.67 -1.74
C GLY A 51 1.14 -9.45 -3.04
N LEU A 52 0.03 -10.07 -3.48
CA LEU A 52 -0.06 -10.74 -4.79
C LEU A 52 -0.53 -9.76 -5.88
N GLY A 53 -1.19 -10.27 -6.93
CA GLY A 53 -1.64 -9.51 -8.11
C GLY A 53 -2.91 -8.67 -7.93
N GLY A 54 -3.36 -8.08 -9.04
CA GLY A 54 -4.65 -7.41 -9.14
C GLY A 54 -4.69 -6.06 -8.41
N VAL A 55 -5.70 -5.86 -7.56
CA VAL A 55 -5.89 -4.58 -6.84
C VAL A 55 -4.68 -4.24 -5.98
N MET A 56 -4.10 -5.24 -5.30
CA MET A 56 -3.01 -5.06 -4.35
C MET A 56 -1.71 -4.66 -5.07
N GLU A 57 -1.40 -5.32 -6.17
CA GLU A 57 -0.27 -4.98 -7.04
C GLU A 57 -0.41 -3.56 -7.60
N ALA A 58 -1.57 -3.20 -8.14
CA ALA A 58 -1.82 -1.87 -8.67
C ALA A 58 -1.69 -0.78 -7.58
N ALA A 59 -2.21 -1.02 -6.38
CA ALA A 59 -2.05 -0.11 -5.26
C ALA A 59 -0.60 0.04 -4.82
N CYS A 60 0.16 -1.05 -4.73
CA CYS A 60 1.58 -1.01 -4.40
C CYS A 60 2.37 -0.26 -5.48
N LYS A 61 2.11 -0.51 -6.76
CA LYS A 61 2.69 0.24 -7.89
C LYS A 61 2.45 1.73 -7.76
N GLY A 62 1.20 2.13 -7.47
CA GLY A 62 0.82 3.50 -7.22
C GLY A 62 1.62 4.14 -6.09
N ALA A 63 1.72 3.45 -4.95
CA ALA A 63 2.50 3.92 -3.81
C ALA A 63 3.98 4.08 -4.14
N LYS A 64 4.60 3.09 -4.83
CA LYS A 64 6.00 3.16 -5.24
C LYS A 64 6.27 4.33 -6.18
N SER A 65 5.33 4.67 -7.07
CA SER A 65 5.46 5.84 -7.97
C SER A 65 5.58 7.18 -7.22
N ALA A 66 5.08 7.25 -5.98
CA ALA A 66 5.18 8.42 -5.10
C ALA A 66 6.20 8.23 -3.96
N GLY A 67 7.05 7.20 -4.02
CA GLY A 67 8.08 6.94 -3.00
C GLY A 67 7.53 6.37 -1.68
N GLY A 68 6.31 5.83 -1.68
CA GLY A 68 5.70 5.19 -0.51
C GLY A 68 6.34 3.85 -0.14
N THR A 69 6.03 3.40 1.09
CA THR A 69 6.43 2.09 1.62
C THR A 69 5.28 1.10 1.57
N THR A 70 5.57 -0.13 1.19
CA THR A 70 4.59 -1.22 1.05
C THR A 70 4.97 -2.45 1.89
N ILE A 71 3.97 -3.04 2.54
CA ILE A 71 4.09 -4.27 3.32
C ILE A 71 3.18 -5.32 2.69
N GLY A 72 3.73 -6.50 2.38
CA GLY A 72 2.99 -7.63 1.84
C GLY A 72 2.88 -8.75 2.87
N ILE A 73 1.67 -9.13 3.27
CA ILE A 73 1.40 -10.32 4.08
C ILE A 73 1.18 -11.48 3.10
N LEU A 74 2.24 -12.24 2.86
CA LEU A 74 2.31 -13.24 1.79
C LEU A 74 1.97 -14.63 2.32
N PRO A 75 1.12 -15.40 1.62
CA PRO A 75 0.89 -16.79 1.95
C PRO A 75 2.13 -17.65 1.66
N GLY A 76 2.36 -18.69 2.47
CA GLY A 76 3.49 -19.62 2.31
C GLY A 76 4.78 -19.12 2.94
N ASP A 77 5.90 -19.70 2.49
CA ASP A 77 7.24 -19.56 3.09
C ASP A 77 8.24 -18.80 2.20
N ASN A 78 7.85 -18.43 0.98
CA ASN A 78 8.71 -17.74 0.02
C ASN A 78 8.51 -16.21 0.05
N PRO A 79 9.49 -15.41 0.50
CA PRO A 79 9.39 -13.95 0.55
C PRO A 79 9.42 -13.29 -0.84
N LEU A 80 9.80 -14.02 -1.90
CA LEU A 80 9.80 -13.55 -3.29
C LEU A 80 8.48 -13.85 -4.03
N SER A 81 7.47 -14.37 -3.33
CA SER A 81 6.16 -14.69 -3.93
C SER A 81 5.27 -13.46 -4.14
N GLY A 82 5.62 -12.32 -3.53
CA GLY A 82 4.91 -11.06 -3.69
C GLY A 82 5.18 -10.39 -5.03
N ASN A 83 4.37 -9.38 -5.36
CA ASN A 83 4.59 -8.51 -6.52
C ASN A 83 5.85 -7.64 -6.34
N ASP A 84 6.39 -7.15 -7.46
CA ASP A 84 7.64 -6.37 -7.54
C ASP A 84 7.63 -5.06 -6.74
N TYR A 85 6.46 -4.65 -6.24
CA TYR A 85 6.26 -3.38 -5.55
C TYR A 85 6.20 -3.53 -4.02
N ILE A 86 6.47 -4.72 -3.47
CA ILE A 86 6.55 -4.96 -2.02
C ILE A 86 7.97 -4.65 -1.50
N ASP A 87 8.06 -3.75 -0.51
CA ASP A 87 9.32 -3.45 0.18
C ASP A 87 9.57 -4.43 1.34
N ILE A 88 8.53 -4.77 2.09
CA ILE A 88 8.61 -5.57 3.32
C ILE A 88 7.69 -6.79 3.19
N PRO A 89 8.21 -7.96 2.79
CA PRO A 89 7.45 -9.20 2.80
C PRO A 89 7.35 -9.77 4.23
N ILE A 90 6.14 -10.16 4.63
CA ILE A 90 5.83 -10.90 5.85
C ILE A 90 5.24 -12.24 5.41
N ILE A 91 6.02 -13.31 5.53
CA ILE A 91 5.56 -14.68 5.26
C ILE A 91 4.71 -15.20 6.41
N THR A 92 3.61 -15.90 6.11
CA THR A 92 2.71 -16.44 7.14
C THR A 92 2.91 -17.93 7.45
N GLY A 93 3.79 -18.60 6.71
CA GLY A 93 3.95 -20.06 6.77
C GLY A 93 3.11 -20.78 5.73
#